data_AF-A0A4R5U1K3-F1
#
_entry.id   AF-A0A4R5U1K3-F1
#
_cell.length_a   1.000
_cell.length_b   1.000
_cell.length_c   1.000
_cell.angle_alpha   90.00
_cell.angle_beta   90.00
_cell.angle_gamma   90.00
#
_symmetry.space_group_name_H-M   'P 1'
#
loop_
_entity.id
_entity.type
_entity.pdbx_description
1 polymer ?
#
loop_
_entity_poly.entity_id
_entity_poly.type
_entity_poly.pdbx_seq_one_letter_code
_entity_poly.pdbx_strand_id
1 'polypeptide(L)'
;MAATAATDADPARVTHWPVAVTPRSFPLRTLSSFHSTAGPPMHHRPALVLLAALTTLLAGCTTLGVVSAWLNDRVALAPPQLQRYLDQHYPRSFDRLGGLVTVTLENPRLSIPAGDTRLRLDFDVGVGALGSRNDNGRISLASGLRYDPGTQGLHLDAPELLQFDIPGAGSMQGGARGIVNSLMAELSRNEPVYRLEPDLLSKLPAGRRVGDVAIERGTVVVHLDR
;
A
#
# COMPACT_ATOMS: atom_id res chain seq x y z
N MET A 1 59.31 3.37 27.90
CA MET A 1 59.54 4.64 27.17
C MET A 1 58.39 4.76 26.19
N ALA A 2 57.57 5.81 26.33
CA ALA A 2 56.36 6.15 25.56
C ALA A 2 55.15 5.19 25.69
N ALA A 3 53.90 5.63 25.76
CA ALA A 3 53.31 6.91 26.12
C ALA A 3 51.83 6.63 26.45
N THR A 4 51.39 7.12 27.61
CA THR A 4 50.01 7.12 28.09
C THR A 4 49.32 8.36 27.54
N ALA A 5 48.19 8.24 26.84
CA ALA A 5 47.32 9.39 26.52
C ALA A 5 45.91 8.96 26.13
N ALA A 6 44.93 9.63 26.77
CA ALA A 6 43.50 9.85 26.44
C ALA A 6 42.64 9.54 27.70
N THR A 7 42.33 10.49 28.58
CA THR A 7 41.40 11.64 28.42
C THR A 7 40.01 11.12 28.07
N ASP A 8 39.18 10.79 29.06
CA ASP A 8 38.24 11.67 29.79
C ASP A 8 37.29 12.47 28.87
N ALA A 9 36.02 12.03 28.82
CA ALA A 9 34.89 12.77 28.25
C ALA A 9 33.54 12.16 28.72
N ASP A 10 33.10 12.62 29.89
CA ASP A 10 31.73 13.02 30.26
C ASP A 10 30.55 12.72 29.30
N PRO A 11 29.52 11.95 29.74
CA PRO A 11 28.20 11.95 29.12
C PRO A 11 27.13 12.55 30.04
N ALA A 12 27.16 13.87 30.31
CA ALA A 12 26.07 14.57 30.98
C ALA A 12 25.65 15.87 30.25
N ARG A 13 24.79 15.76 29.23
CA ARG A 13 23.90 16.86 28.82
C ARG A 13 22.75 16.36 27.92
N VAL A 14 21.69 15.85 28.55
CA VAL A 14 20.38 15.73 27.88
C VAL A 14 19.60 17.00 28.18
N THR A 15 19.62 17.91 27.22
CA THR A 15 18.78 19.11 27.19
C THR A 15 17.32 18.74 26.97
N HIS A 16 16.51 19.12 27.95
CA HIS A 16 15.07 19.11 28.02
C HIS A 16 14.48 20.21 27.11
N TRP A 17 13.49 19.85 26.29
CA TRP A 17 12.63 20.83 25.62
C TRP A 17 11.17 20.45 25.88
N PRO A 18 10.38 21.30 26.56
CA PRO A 18 8.95 21.11 26.68
C PRO A 18 8.22 21.96 25.63
N VAL A 19 7.26 21.38 24.92
CA VAL A 19 6.19 22.16 24.27
C VAL A 19 4.86 21.50 24.60
N ALA A 20 4.11 22.23 25.43
CA ALA A 20 2.76 21.94 25.82
C ALA A 20 1.79 22.18 24.65
N VAL A 21 0.83 21.27 24.46
CA VAL A 21 -0.36 21.51 23.63
C VAL A 21 -1.57 21.47 24.56
N THR A 22 -2.12 22.66 24.81
CA THR A 22 -3.30 22.89 25.63
C THR A 22 -4.57 22.59 24.82
N PRO A 23 -5.56 21.85 25.36
CA PRO A 23 -6.85 21.66 24.73
C PRO A 23 -7.78 22.85 25.03
N ARG A 24 -8.35 23.48 24.00
CA ARG A 24 -9.41 24.49 24.15
C ARG A 24 -10.77 23.86 23.87
N SER A 25 -11.45 23.51 24.95
CA SER A 25 -12.88 23.27 25.03
C SER A 25 -13.64 24.62 24.99
N PHE A 26 -14.67 24.71 24.16
CA PHE A 26 -15.66 25.80 24.22
C PHE A 26 -17.04 25.20 24.52
N PRO A 27 -17.72 25.65 25.59
CA PRO A 27 -19.04 25.16 25.96
C PRO A 27 -20.18 25.95 25.29
N LEU A 28 -21.36 25.34 25.37
CA LEU A 28 -22.67 25.76 24.88
C LEU A 28 -23.06 27.20 25.28
N ARG A 29 -23.84 27.86 24.41
CA ARG A 29 -24.75 28.92 24.85
C ARG A 29 -26.14 28.74 24.23
N THR A 30 -27.07 28.41 25.09
CA THR A 30 -28.50 28.22 24.88
C THR A 30 -29.25 29.56 24.89
N LEU A 31 -30.39 29.57 24.20
CA LEU A 31 -31.60 30.40 24.39
C LEU A 31 -31.47 31.92 24.32
N SER A 32 -32.25 32.53 23.41
CA SER A 32 -33.27 33.52 23.76
C SER A 32 -34.12 33.89 22.52
N SER A 33 -35.39 33.51 22.57
CA SER A 33 -36.47 34.00 21.71
C SER A 33 -37.05 35.25 22.36
N PHE A 34 -37.28 36.37 21.64
CA PHE A 34 -38.28 37.38 22.04
C PHE A 34 -38.74 38.26 20.84
N HIS A 35 -40.02 38.07 20.51
CA HIS A 35 -41.11 39.01 20.15
C HIS A 35 -40.94 40.19 19.16
N SER A 36 -41.78 40.11 18.11
CA SER A 36 -42.74 41.09 17.54
C SER A 36 -42.39 42.59 17.43
N THR A 37 -42.76 43.23 16.30
CA THR A 37 -44.04 43.99 16.10
C THR A 37 -44.05 44.77 14.76
N ALA A 38 -45.21 44.72 14.06
CA ALA A 38 -45.85 45.64 13.04
C ALA A 38 -44.98 46.60 12.18
N GLY A 39 -45.06 46.68 10.83
CA GLY A 39 -46.16 47.02 9.88
C GLY A 39 -45.82 48.38 9.18
N PRO A 40 -46.50 48.91 8.11
CA PRO A 40 -47.22 48.38 6.93
C PRO A 40 -46.68 49.04 5.60
N PRO A 41 -47.44 49.43 4.55
CA PRO A 41 -47.64 48.64 3.32
C PRO A 41 -47.23 49.33 1.98
N MET A 42 -47.37 48.56 0.89
CA MET A 42 -47.47 48.94 -0.53
C MET A 42 -46.22 49.46 -1.27
N HIS A 43 -45.70 48.69 -2.23
CA HIS A 43 -45.90 48.89 -3.68
C HIS A 43 -44.88 48.08 -4.50
N HIS A 44 -45.45 47.33 -5.44
CA HIS A 44 -44.88 46.65 -6.60
C HIS A 44 -43.38 46.78 -6.86
N ARG A 45 -42.70 45.62 -6.91
CA ARG A 45 -41.72 45.30 -7.96
C ARG A 45 -41.50 43.79 -8.03
N PRO A 46 -41.52 43.18 -9.23
CA PRO A 46 -41.45 41.73 -9.43
C PRO A 46 -40.02 41.26 -9.19
N ALA A 47 -39.60 41.18 -7.93
CA ALA A 47 -38.25 40.80 -7.54
C ALA A 47 -38.20 39.43 -6.85
N LEU A 48 -39.28 38.63 -6.93
CA LEU A 48 -39.39 37.31 -6.31
C LEU A 48 -39.27 36.15 -7.31
N VAL A 49 -38.64 36.37 -8.47
CA VAL A 49 -38.27 35.28 -9.40
C VAL A 49 -36.75 35.14 -9.52
N LEU A 50 -35.98 36.12 -9.05
CA LEU A 50 -34.52 36.12 -9.20
C LEU A 50 -33.76 35.45 -8.05
N LEU A 51 -34.44 35.01 -6.98
CA LEU A 51 -33.81 34.31 -5.85
C LEU A 51 -33.93 32.78 -5.91
N ALA A 52 -34.67 32.22 -6.87
CA ALA A 52 -34.80 30.77 -7.06
C ALA A 52 -33.84 30.21 -8.13
N ALA A 53 -33.10 31.08 -8.83
CA ALA A 53 -32.22 30.69 -9.93
C ALA A 53 -30.74 30.52 -9.51
N LEU A 54 -30.37 30.78 -8.25
CA LEU A 54 -28.98 30.77 -7.80
C LEU A 54 -28.61 29.60 -6.88
N THR A 55 -29.47 28.58 -6.76
CA THR A 55 -29.17 27.34 -5.99
C THR A 55 -28.98 26.11 -6.87
N THR A 56 -29.06 26.22 -8.20
CA THR A 56 -28.88 25.10 -9.14
C THR A 56 -27.46 24.94 -9.69
N LEU A 57 -26.48 25.75 -9.24
CA LEU A 57 -25.10 25.68 -9.77
C LEU A 57 -24.14 24.75 -9.01
N LEU A 58 -24.59 24.00 -8.00
CA LEU A 58 -23.74 23.06 -7.24
C LEU A 58 -23.99 21.57 -7.54
N ALA A 59 -24.68 21.24 -8.63
CA ALA A 59 -24.91 19.86 -9.06
C ALA A 59 -24.03 19.44 -10.25
N GLY A 60 -22.76 19.83 -10.26
CA GLY A 60 -21.88 19.62 -11.42
C GLY A 60 -20.42 19.43 -11.05
N CYS A 61 -20.08 18.42 -10.25
CA CYS A 61 -18.76 17.81 -10.07
C CYS A 61 -19.05 16.53 -9.25
N THR A 62 -19.11 15.30 -9.77
CA THR A 62 -18.00 14.57 -10.37
C THR A 62 -18.54 13.40 -11.21
N THR A 63 -18.96 13.65 -12.44
CA THR A 63 -18.75 12.64 -13.50
C THR A 63 -17.46 12.99 -14.20
N LEU A 64 -16.33 12.75 -13.51
CA LEU A 64 -15.04 12.51 -14.18
C LEU A 64 -15.13 11.15 -14.89
N GLY A 65 -16.11 11.01 -15.77
CA GLY A 65 -16.06 10.08 -16.86
C GLY A 65 -15.08 10.65 -17.87
N VAL A 66 -14.20 9.79 -18.40
CA VAL A 66 -13.30 10.07 -19.53
C VAL A 66 -11.99 10.82 -19.24
N VAL A 67 -11.50 10.89 -17.99
CA VAL A 67 -10.04 10.85 -17.84
C VAL A 67 -9.67 9.39 -18.09
N SER A 68 -9.08 9.10 -19.26
CA SER A 68 -8.58 7.77 -19.55
C SER A 68 -7.69 7.35 -18.38
N ALA A 69 -8.03 6.24 -17.72
CA ALA A 69 -7.25 5.73 -16.60
C ALA A 69 -5.79 5.44 -17.01
N TRP A 70 -5.59 5.23 -18.31
CA TRP A 70 -4.32 5.27 -19.02
C TRP A 70 -4.01 6.71 -19.44
N LEU A 71 -3.14 7.37 -18.71
CA LEU A 71 -2.70 8.74 -18.98
C LEU A 71 -1.31 8.68 -19.62
N ASN A 72 -1.17 9.17 -20.86
CA ASN A 72 0.08 9.06 -21.64
C ASN A 72 0.59 7.61 -21.74
N ASP A 73 -0.30 6.69 -22.12
CA ASP A 73 0.02 5.27 -22.30
C ASP A 73 0.54 4.55 -21.05
N ARG A 74 0.21 5.05 -19.86
CA ARG A 74 0.60 4.42 -18.60
C ARG A 74 -0.42 4.63 -17.49
N VAL A 75 -0.33 3.80 -16.47
CA VAL A 75 -1.04 3.97 -15.20
C VAL A 75 -0.05 3.81 -14.04
N ALA A 76 -0.17 4.67 -13.04
CA ALA A 76 0.66 4.66 -11.86
C ALA A 76 -0.14 4.08 -10.67
N LEU A 77 0.43 3.06 -10.03
CA LEU A 77 -0.14 2.38 -8.87
C LEU A 77 0.72 2.71 -7.65
N ALA A 78 0.10 3.37 -6.67
CA ALA A 78 0.80 3.76 -5.45
C ALA A 78 1.05 2.55 -4.53
N PRO A 79 2.16 2.51 -3.77
CA PRO A 79 2.42 1.42 -2.84
C PRO A 79 1.25 1.08 -1.87
N PRO A 80 0.51 2.05 -1.30
CA PRO A 80 -0.65 1.75 -0.46
C PRO A 80 -1.81 1.03 -1.18
N GLN A 81 -1.88 1.10 -2.51
CA GLN A 81 -2.86 0.35 -3.29
C GLN A 81 -2.49 -1.12 -3.39
N LEU A 82 -1.22 -1.42 -3.65
CA LEU A 82 -0.71 -2.80 -3.64
C LEU A 82 -0.78 -3.40 -2.24
N GLN A 83 -0.42 -2.62 -1.21
CA GLN A 83 -0.53 -3.06 0.19
C GLN A 83 -1.96 -3.49 0.54
N ARG A 84 -2.97 -2.67 0.21
CA ARG A 84 -4.38 -3.01 0.46
C ARG A 84 -4.82 -4.28 -0.25
N TYR A 85 -4.33 -4.51 -1.48
CA TYR A 85 -4.61 -5.75 -2.18
C TYR A 85 -4.02 -6.94 -1.43
N LEU A 86 -2.74 -6.86 -1.03
CA LEU A 86 -2.08 -7.90 -0.27
C LEU A 86 -2.78 -8.18 1.07
N ASP A 87 -3.17 -7.15 1.81
CA ASP A 87 -3.88 -7.29 3.09
C ASP A 87 -5.21 -8.06 2.96
N GLN A 88 -5.88 -7.97 1.82
CA GLN A 88 -7.15 -8.66 1.56
C GLN A 88 -6.97 -10.12 1.12
N HIS A 89 -5.80 -10.47 0.58
CA HIS A 89 -5.57 -11.79 -0.01
C HIS A 89 -4.74 -12.71 0.90
N TYR A 90 -4.13 -12.18 1.95
CA TYR A 90 -3.38 -12.94 2.94
C TYR A 90 -4.22 -13.14 4.23
N PRO A 91 -4.02 -14.26 4.95
CA PRO A 91 -2.93 -15.23 4.86
C PRO A 91 -3.02 -16.22 3.68
N ARG A 92 -1.87 -16.74 3.23
CA ARG A 92 -1.77 -17.75 2.16
C ARG A 92 -0.89 -18.91 2.59
N SER A 93 -1.37 -20.13 2.41
CA SER A 93 -0.65 -21.37 2.76
C SER A 93 -0.19 -22.10 1.52
N PHE A 94 1.02 -22.65 1.58
CA PHE A 94 1.66 -23.34 0.49
C PHE A 94 2.25 -24.67 0.95
N ASP A 95 1.76 -25.76 0.38
CA ASP A 95 2.28 -27.08 0.67
C ASP A 95 3.60 -27.34 -0.07
N ARG A 96 4.53 -27.97 0.63
CA ARG A 96 5.88 -28.27 0.18
C ARG A 96 6.19 -29.72 0.48
N LEU A 97 7.10 -30.30 -0.30
CA LEU A 97 7.53 -31.69 -0.15
C LEU A 97 6.35 -32.68 -0.16
N GLY A 98 5.35 -32.45 -1.01
CA GLY A 98 4.16 -33.31 -1.12
C GLY A 98 3.18 -33.20 0.06
N GLY A 99 3.15 -32.05 0.76
CA GLY A 99 2.23 -31.82 1.90
C GLY A 99 2.81 -32.17 3.26
N LEU A 100 4.10 -32.53 3.34
CA LEU A 100 4.78 -32.78 4.61
C LEU A 100 5.08 -31.50 5.37
N VAL A 101 5.27 -30.39 4.64
CA VAL A 101 5.53 -29.07 5.19
C VAL A 101 4.54 -28.09 4.57
N THR A 102 3.87 -27.32 5.41
CA THR A 102 3.02 -26.22 4.98
C THR A 102 3.66 -24.91 5.43
N VAL A 103 3.88 -24.00 4.48
CA VAL A 103 4.39 -22.66 4.75
C VAL A 103 3.22 -21.68 4.63
N THR A 104 2.90 -20.99 5.71
CA THR A 104 1.87 -19.95 5.75
C THR A 104 2.53 -18.59 5.80
N LEU A 105 2.19 -17.74 4.82
CA LEU A 105 2.61 -16.35 4.76
C LEU A 105 1.52 -15.46 5.32
N GLU A 106 1.91 -14.53 6.18
CA GLU A 106 1.02 -13.66 6.93
C GLU A 106 1.56 -12.23 6.96
N ASN A 107 0.67 -11.27 7.21
CA ASN A 107 1.01 -9.86 7.41
C ASN A 107 1.98 -9.30 6.35
N PRO A 108 1.62 -9.36 5.06
CA PRO A 108 2.46 -8.82 4.00
C PRO A 108 2.75 -7.34 4.26
N ARG A 109 3.99 -6.90 4.07
CA ARG A 109 4.37 -5.48 4.15
C ARG A 109 5.18 -5.12 2.91
N LEU A 110 4.59 -4.32 2.04
CA LEU A 110 5.19 -3.82 0.83
C LEU A 110 5.81 -2.45 1.07
N SER A 111 7.05 -2.29 0.62
CA SER A 111 7.75 -1.01 0.58
C SER A 111 8.53 -0.89 -0.72
N ILE A 112 8.77 0.34 -1.16
CA ILE A 112 9.67 0.63 -2.28
C ILE A 112 10.76 1.54 -1.72
N PRO A 113 11.98 1.02 -1.48
CA PRO A 113 13.07 1.83 -0.97
C PRO A 113 13.37 3.03 -1.90
N ALA A 114 13.77 4.17 -1.31
CA ALA A 114 14.02 5.37 -2.08
C ALA A 114 15.19 5.18 -3.04
N GLY A 115 14.98 5.50 -4.32
CA GLY A 115 15.98 5.34 -5.38
C GLY A 115 16.13 3.92 -5.92
N ASP A 116 15.34 2.96 -5.42
CA ASP A 116 15.38 1.58 -5.87
C ASP A 116 14.41 1.34 -7.05
N THR A 117 14.73 0.35 -7.87
CA THR A 117 13.91 -0.13 -8.99
C THR A 117 13.22 -1.45 -8.66
N ARG A 118 13.38 -1.95 -7.44
CA ARG A 118 12.75 -3.17 -6.93
C ARG A 118 11.89 -2.83 -5.70
N LEU A 119 10.78 -3.55 -5.56
CA LEU A 119 10.00 -3.50 -4.32
C LEU A 119 10.63 -4.43 -3.30
N ARG A 120 10.39 -4.13 -2.03
CA ARG A 120 10.67 -5.01 -0.91
C ARG A 120 9.36 -5.50 -0.31
N LEU A 121 9.29 -6.80 -0.06
CA LEU A 121 8.14 -7.45 0.52
C LEU A 121 8.59 -8.26 1.74
N ASP A 122 8.01 -7.94 2.89
CA ASP A 122 8.26 -8.63 4.16
C ASP A 122 7.01 -9.44 4.55
N PHE A 123 7.20 -10.67 5.02
CA PHE A 123 6.13 -11.51 5.55
C PHE A 123 6.51 -12.04 6.91
N ASP A 124 5.52 -12.14 7.81
CA ASP A 124 5.63 -13.08 8.92
C ASP A 124 5.29 -14.48 8.37
N VAL A 125 5.99 -15.51 8.84
CA VAL A 125 5.91 -16.87 8.29
C VAL A 125 5.61 -17.87 9.38
N GLY A 126 4.61 -18.70 9.18
CA GLY A 126 4.38 -19.93 9.95
C GLY A 126 4.85 -21.15 9.16
N VAL A 127 5.59 -22.05 9.80
CA VAL A 127 6.00 -23.33 9.22
C VAL A 127 5.42 -24.46 10.05
N GLY A 128 4.50 -25.19 9.44
CA GLY A 128 3.93 -26.41 10.01
C GLY A 128 4.55 -27.64 9.38
N ALA A 129 4.99 -28.59 10.20
CA ALA A 129 5.43 -29.91 9.77
C ALA A 129 4.64 -30.98 10.52
N LEU A 130 4.35 -32.10 9.84
CA LEU A 130 3.63 -33.21 10.46
C LEU A 130 4.38 -33.71 11.71
N GLY A 131 3.70 -33.70 12.86
CA GLY A 131 4.26 -34.17 14.13
C GLY A 131 5.18 -33.18 14.86
N SER A 132 5.31 -31.93 14.40
CA SER A 132 6.11 -30.89 15.06
C SER A 132 5.26 -29.70 15.54
N ARG A 133 5.86 -28.87 16.39
CA ARG A 133 5.32 -27.55 16.74
C ARG A 133 5.44 -26.63 15.53
N ASN A 134 4.47 -25.74 15.37
CA ASN A 134 4.51 -24.68 14.36
C ASN A 134 5.62 -23.68 14.73
N ASP A 135 6.59 -23.49 13.84
CA ASP A 135 7.64 -22.50 14.02
C ASP A 135 7.24 -21.20 13.32
N ASN A 136 7.45 -20.08 13.99
CA ASN A 136 7.15 -18.76 13.43
C ASN A 136 8.47 -18.02 13.13
N GLY A 137 8.48 -17.29 12.02
CA GLY A 137 9.64 -16.56 11.56
C GLY A 137 9.28 -15.39 10.65
N ARG A 138 10.27 -14.87 9.94
CA ARG A 138 10.13 -13.76 8.99
C ARG A 138 10.95 -14.00 7.75
N ILE A 139 10.39 -13.59 6.62
CA ILE A 139 11.11 -13.51 5.35
C ILE A 139 11.01 -12.12 4.76
N SER A 140 12.08 -11.71 4.09
CA SER A 140 12.14 -10.46 3.33
C SER A 140 12.69 -10.77 1.95
N LEU A 141 12.04 -10.26 0.92
CA LEU A 141 12.46 -10.42 -0.46
C LEU A 141 12.47 -9.08 -1.20
N ALA A 142 13.34 -8.96 -2.19
CA ALA A 142 13.33 -7.90 -3.19
C ALA A 142 12.85 -8.47 -4.53
N SER A 143 12.10 -7.70 -5.30
CA SER A 143 11.62 -8.15 -6.61
C SER A 143 11.37 -6.98 -7.56
N GLY A 144 11.58 -7.22 -8.86
CA GLY A 144 10.90 -6.43 -9.88
C GLY A 144 9.42 -6.82 -9.98
N LEU A 145 8.73 -6.25 -10.95
CA LEU A 145 7.36 -6.64 -11.29
C LEU A 145 7.25 -6.93 -12.77
N ARG A 146 6.37 -7.86 -13.11
CA ARG A 146 5.96 -8.11 -14.49
C ARG A 146 4.44 -8.23 -14.59
N TYR A 147 3.88 -7.88 -15.74
CA TYR A 147 2.49 -8.19 -16.02
C TYR A 147 2.34 -9.62 -16.53
N ASP A 148 1.34 -10.33 -16.03
CA ASP A 148 0.92 -11.64 -16.54
C ASP A 148 -0.49 -11.53 -17.14
N PRO A 149 -0.65 -11.72 -18.47
CA PRO A 149 -1.94 -11.59 -19.12
C PRO A 149 -2.93 -12.72 -18.75
N GLY A 150 -2.45 -13.88 -18.31
CA GLY A 150 -3.30 -15.01 -17.92
C GLY A 150 -4.04 -14.78 -16.60
N THR A 151 -3.40 -14.06 -15.68
CA THR A 151 -4.03 -13.65 -14.40
C THR A 151 -4.52 -12.20 -14.40
N GLN A 152 -4.22 -11.45 -15.47
CA GLN A 152 -4.45 -10.01 -15.57
C GLN A 152 -3.85 -9.23 -14.38
N GLY A 153 -2.70 -9.71 -13.89
CA GLY A 153 -2.09 -9.26 -12.64
C GLY A 153 -0.62 -8.91 -12.76
N LEU A 154 -0.14 -8.16 -11.78
CA LEU A 154 1.26 -7.89 -11.55
C LEU A 154 1.84 -8.99 -10.68
N HIS A 155 2.92 -9.61 -11.13
CA HIS A 155 3.61 -10.70 -10.46
C HIS A 155 5.03 -10.30 -10.09
N LEU A 156 5.57 -10.93 -9.05
CA LEU A 156 6.96 -10.77 -8.66
C LEU A 156 7.88 -11.22 -9.78
N ASP A 157 8.72 -10.32 -10.29
CA ASP A 157 9.74 -10.65 -11.28
C ASP A 157 11.12 -10.81 -10.65
N ALA A 158 11.75 -11.94 -10.94
CA ALA A 158 13.03 -12.39 -10.38
C ALA A 158 13.14 -12.11 -8.86
N PRO A 159 12.27 -12.67 -7.99
CA PRO A 159 12.35 -12.43 -6.56
C PRO A 159 13.65 -12.97 -5.97
N GLU A 160 14.24 -12.20 -5.06
CA GLU A 160 15.49 -12.50 -4.38
C GLU A 160 15.30 -12.43 -2.87
N LEU A 161 15.75 -13.45 -2.17
CA LEU A 161 15.69 -13.51 -0.72
C LEU A 161 16.73 -12.57 -0.11
N LEU A 162 16.27 -11.58 0.66
CA LEU A 162 17.13 -10.68 1.43
C LEU A 162 17.40 -11.22 2.82
N GLN A 163 16.34 -11.72 3.48
CA GLN A 163 16.42 -12.21 4.85
C GLN A 163 15.49 -13.40 5.03
N PHE A 164 15.96 -14.36 5.81
CA PHE A 164 15.18 -15.51 6.26
C PHE A 164 15.58 -15.80 7.70
N ASP A 165 14.62 -15.63 8.60
CA ASP A 165 14.80 -15.85 10.03
C ASP A 165 13.71 -16.81 10.52
N ILE A 166 14.09 -18.05 10.75
CA ILE A 166 13.23 -19.07 11.36
C ILE A 166 14.03 -19.74 12.48
N PRO A 167 13.50 -19.79 13.71
CA PRO A 167 14.14 -20.51 14.81
C PRO A 167 14.49 -21.95 14.42
N GLY A 168 15.72 -22.38 14.69
CA GLY A 168 16.15 -23.75 14.40
C GLY A 168 16.53 -24.05 12.94
N ALA A 169 16.29 -23.14 11.98
CA ALA A 169 16.64 -23.38 10.58
C ALA A 169 18.16 -23.48 10.31
N GLY A 170 18.98 -22.95 11.22
CA GLY A 170 20.44 -22.97 11.15
C GLY A 170 21.09 -24.35 11.24
N SER A 171 20.35 -25.43 11.51
CA SER A 171 20.86 -26.81 11.42
C SER A 171 20.43 -27.55 10.14
N MET A 172 19.59 -26.92 9.31
CA MET A 172 18.92 -27.54 8.15
C MET A 172 19.15 -26.76 6.84
N GLN A 173 20.30 -26.08 6.69
CA GLN A 173 20.50 -25.06 5.63
C GLN A 173 20.20 -25.56 4.21
N GLY A 174 20.47 -26.84 3.90
CA GLY A 174 20.20 -27.41 2.57
C GLY A 174 18.71 -27.53 2.26
N GLY A 175 17.93 -28.11 3.19
CA GLY A 175 16.49 -28.33 3.01
C GLY A 175 15.69 -27.03 3.03
N ALA A 176 16.01 -26.14 3.97
CA ALA A 176 15.35 -24.84 4.09
C ALA A 176 15.53 -23.99 2.81
N ARG A 177 16.73 -23.98 2.23
CA ARG A 177 17.00 -23.22 1.00
C ARG A 177 16.21 -23.74 -0.20
N GLY A 178 16.06 -25.06 -0.34
CA GLY A 178 15.22 -25.66 -1.37
C GLY A 178 13.75 -25.25 -1.25
N ILE A 179 13.22 -25.26 -0.02
CA ILE A 179 11.86 -24.82 0.26
C ILE A 179 11.69 -23.34 -0.11
N VAL A 180 12.59 -22.47 0.33
CA VAL A 180 12.52 -21.03 0.03
C VAL A 180 12.61 -20.75 -1.47
N ASN A 181 13.53 -21.40 -2.18
CA ASN A 181 13.64 -21.24 -3.64
C ASN A 181 12.37 -21.66 -4.36
N SER A 182 11.77 -22.79 -3.96
CA SER A 182 10.49 -23.24 -4.54
C SER A 182 9.34 -22.30 -4.18
N LEU A 183 9.32 -21.73 -2.97
CA LEU A 183 8.35 -20.73 -2.56
C LEU A 183 8.47 -19.43 -3.38
N MET A 184 9.69 -18.93 -3.60
CA MET A 184 9.92 -17.75 -4.44
C MET A 184 9.45 -17.98 -5.87
N ALA A 185 9.70 -19.17 -6.44
CA ALA A 185 9.22 -19.52 -7.77
C ALA A 185 7.69 -19.61 -7.84
N GLU A 186 7.05 -20.17 -6.81
CA GLU A 186 5.59 -20.27 -6.69
C GLU A 186 4.95 -18.87 -6.61
N LEU A 187 5.45 -18.02 -5.71
CA LEU A 187 4.98 -16.63 -5.58
C LEU A 187 5.15 -15.84 -6.87
N SER A 188 6.30 -16.01 -7.55
CA SER A 188 6.57 -15.35 -8.81
C SER A 188 5.61 -15.76 -9.92
N ARG A 189 5.18 -17.02 -9.97
CA ARG A 189 4.37 -17.55 -11.08
C ARG A 189 2.87 -17.43 -10.85
N ASN A 190 2.41 -17.70 -9.64
CA ASN A 190 1.02 -17.99 -9.39
C ASN A 190 0.33 -16.98 -8.46
N GLU A 191 1.10 -16.18 -7.71
CA GLU A 191 0.55 -15.25 -6.73
C GLU A 191 0.72 -13.80 -7.21
N PRO A 192 -0.30 -13.20 -7.84
CA PRO A 192 -0.25 -11.80 -8.21
C PRO A 192 -0.14 -10.94 -6.94
N VAL A 193 0.73 -9.94 -6.95
CA VAL A 193 0.79 -8.93 -5.88
C VAL A 193 -0.25 -7.83 -6.07
N TYR A 194 -0.85 -7.76 -7.25
CA TYR A 194 -1.96 -6.87 -7.59
C TYR A 194 -2.66 -7.40 -8.83
N ARG A 195 -4.00 -7.36 -8.88
CA ARG A 195 -4.75 -7.59 -10.12
C ARG A 195 -5.21 -6.26 -10.69
N LEU A 196 -5.01 -6.07 -11.99
CA LEU A 196 -5.56 -4.91 -12.67
C LEU A 196 -7.08 -5.06 -12.73
N GLU A 197 -7.78 -3.98 -12.39
CA GLU A 197 -9.24 -3.98 -12.41
C GLU A 197 -9.77 -4.25 -13.82
N PRO A 198 -10.80 -5.10 -13.99
CA PRO A 198 -11.40 -5.34 -15.30
C PRO A 198 -11.85 -4.04 -15.99
N ASP A 199 -12.33 -3.07 -15.22
CA ASP A 199 -12.73 -1.73 -15.68
C ASP A 199 -11.55 -0.87 -16.17
N LEU A 200 -10.34 -1.11 -15.66
CA LEU A 200 -9.13 -0.46 -16.16
C LEU A 200 -8.69 -1.06 -17.49
N LEU A 201 -8.80 -2.38 -17.62
CA LEU A 201 -8.44 -3.13 -18.83
C LEU A 201 -9.42 -2.88 -19.98
N SER A 202 -10.72 -2.75 -19.69
CA SER A 202 -11.73 -2.44 -20.71
C SER A 202 -11.58 -1.03 -21.30
N LYS A 203 -10.84 -0.15 -20.62
CA LYS A 203 -10.54 1.23 -21.05
C LYS A 203 -9.20 1.38 -21.77
N LEU A 204 -8.57 0.27 -22.17
CA LEU A 204 -7.36 0.31 -22.98
C LEU A 204 -7.61 1.06 -24.30
N PRO A 205 -6.71 1.97 -24.72
CA PRO A 205 -6.79 2.60 -26.04
C PRO A 205 -6.77 1.55 -27.15
N ALA A 206 -7.46 1.83 -28.26
CA ALA A 206 -7.56 0.90 -29.38
C ALA A 206 -6.16 0.51 -29.93
N GLY A 207 -5.94 -0.79 -30.11
CA GLY A 207 -4.66 -1.32 -30.59
C GLY A 207 -3.51 -1.19 -29.58
N ARG A 208 -3.80 -1.01 -28.29
CA ARG A 208 -2.82 -1.05 -27.21
C ARG A 208 -3.09 -2.23 -26.30
N ARG A 209 -2.03 -2.73 -25.67
CA ARG A 209 -2.11 -3.75 -24.62
C ARG A 209 -1.17 -3.38 -23.49
N VAL A 210 -1.30 -4.08 -22.36
CA VAL A 210 -0.41 -3.90 -21.22
C VAL A 210 0.94 -4.52 -21.56
N GLY A 211 1.99 -3.71 -21.47
CA GLY A 211 3.36 -4.10 -21.75
C GLY A 211 4.19 -4.18 -20.47
N ASP A 212 5.24 -3.36 -20.42
CA ASP A 212 6.22 -3.37 -19.34
C ASP A 212 5.69 -2.82 -18.01
N VAL A 213 6.26 -3.31 -16.91
CA VAL A 213 5.96 -2.84 -15.56
C VAL A 213 7.27 -2.44 -14.90
N ALA A 214 7.37 -1.18 -14.51
CA ALA A 214 8.56 -0.62 -13.91
C ALA A 214 8.26 0.00 -12.55
N ILE A 215 9.29 0.15 -11.72
CA ILE A 215 9.23 0.97 -10.52
C ILE A 215 9.93 2.29 -10.82
N GLU A 216 9.16 3.38 -10.82
CA GLU A 216 9.64 4.71 -11.13
C GLU A 216 9.33 5.65 -9.98
N ARG A 217 10.36 6.30 -9.41
CA ARG A 217 10.20 7.31 -8.35
C ARG A 217 9.33 6.81 -7.19
N GLY A 218 9.54 5.56 -6.77
CA GLY A 218 8.81 4.97 -5.65
C GLY A 218 7.37 4.54 -5.96
N THR A 219 6.99 4.46 -7.23
CA THR A 219 5.63 4.07 -7.67
C THR A 219 5.73 2.97 -8.72
N VAL A 220 4.76 2.05 -8.75
CA VAL A 220 4.67 1.03 -9.81
C VAL A 220 4.00 1.66 -11.01
N VAL A 221 4.66 1.64 -12.17
CA VAL A 221 4.17 2.20 -13.42
C VAL A 221 3.97 1.05 -14.39
N VAL A 222 2.74 0.91 -14.87
CA VAL A 222 2.39 -0.05 -15.91
C VAL A 222 2.31 0.72 -17.22
N HIS A 223 3.07 0.31 -18.21
CA HIS A 223 3.15 0.93 -19.53
C HIS A 223 2.33 0.16 -20.56
N LEU A 224 1.84 0.85 -21.57
CA LEU A 224 1.18 0.25 -22.72
C LEU A 224 2.15 0.11 -23.89
N ASP A 225 2.11 -1.05 -24.55
CA ASP A 225 2.76 -1.29 -25.83
C ASP A 225 1.72 -1.34 -26.97
N ARG A 226 2.21 -1.57 -28.19
CA ARG A 226 1.40 -1.70 -29.42
C ARG A 226 1.03 -3.15 -29.69
#